data_AF-A0A936T0M2-F1
#
_entry.id   AF-A0A936T0M2-F1
#
_cell.length_a   1.000
_cell.length_b   1.000
_cell.length_c   1.000
_cell.angle_alpha   90.00
_cell.angle_beta   90.00
_cell.angle_gamma   90.00
#
_symmetry.space_group_name_H-M   'P 1'
#
loop_
_entity.id
_entity.type
_entity.pdbx_description
1 polymer ?
#
loop_
_entity_poly.entity_id
_entity_poly.type
_entity_poly.pdbx_seq_one_letter_code
_entity_poly.pdbx_strand_id
1 'polypeptide(L)'
;MRRTNRALHAFIGTVFFLSTASIGACHLVLGIEEGTSCSGTRACGEGGQGGETSNGGSAGFGKDASDERDLELYLDATMGPRKDFPDTPIVAPSLPPDVPSLFGPDISGGAGPCLVEPPIDAMFPSNWTPPLFEWKASPGHNVFELRLRVDNQVNDLVVYTDQSSYMMPPEMWTALALSSAGHDIEVTVRSAEFSGATLVNGPFVGTIGTLHIALVPAPGSVVYWTTSGGSALKGFTIGASDVTTVITPGAMNDGTTCVGCHTSSPDGQLAFFSLRASELPFWVGGRRVDGTSGVPSSMVVSAHAAALLARTNQTLPTFSKAHYSANDAIVLTSLADASTGDRFEIAWTDLHSQSGGTGFLARVGDSRQAGTPAFSHDGTIVAYTSSDDLKDGRPKSAPTDVYIVPYNNKQGGQAKPLAGASDPSMHEYYPVFSPNDTFVAFNRAPDGLNAYNQPLAEIYVVPSNGGEPTRLAGNDPSSCSGVTSPGITNSWARWAPESIDVGDRRYYWLVFSSTRRGPLPQLFISAVVTSIASGVESIVKTYPAVYVTSQPAGEANHTPAWDVFQIQPPK
;
A
#
# COMPACT_ATOMS: atom_id res chain seq x y z
N MET A 1 -23.34 19.46 -76.54
CA MET A 1 -21.94 19.27 -77.00
C MET A 1 -21.12 18.73 -75.83
N ARG A 2 -20.48 17.56 -76.01
CA ARG A 2 -19.32 16.93 -75.31
C ARG A 2 -19.24 17.07 -73.76
N ARG A 3 -19.36 15.96 -72.99
CA ARG A 3 -18.26 15.11 -72.44
C ARG A 3 -17.23 15.93 -71.62
N THR A 4 -16.80 15.64 -70.39
CA THR A 4 -16.68 14.39 -69.62
C THR A 4 -16.08 14.70 -68.22
N ASN A 5 -16.39 13.83 -67.25
CA ASN A 5 -15.52 13.25 -66.20
C ASN A 5 -15.14 13.96 -64.87
N ARG A 6 -15.42 13.15 -63.81
CA ARG A 6 -14.63 12.79 -62.60
C ARG A 6 -14.89 13.50 -61.26
N ALA A 7 -15.78 12.86 -60.49
CA ALA A 7 -15.57 12.21 -59.18
C ALA A 7 -14.63 12.84 -58.13
N LEU A 8 -15.18 13.06 -56.91
CA LEU A 8 -14.69 12.42 -55.68
C LEU A 8 -15.79 12.43 -54.59
N HIS A 9 -16.01 11.28 -53.94
CA HIS A 9 -16.90 11.07 -52.79
C HIS A 9 -16.16 11.37 -51.48
N ALA A 10 -16.87 11.91 -50.49
CA ALA A 10 -16.59 11.69 -49.07
C ALA A 10 -17.91 11.71 -48.29
N PHE A 11 -18.35 10.54 -47.86
CA PHE A 11 -19.52 10.31 -47.00
C PHE A 11 -19.04 10.22 -45.56
N ILE A 12 -19.54 11.07 -44.67
CA ILE A 12 -19.31 10.97 -43.22
C ILE A 12 -20.41 10.07 -42.65
N GLY A 13 -20.05 8.86 -42.23
CA GLY A 13 -20.91 7.94 -41.51
C GLY A 13 -20.52 7.88 -40.04
N THR A 14 -21.39 8.38 -39.17
CA THR A 14 -21.32 8.24 -37.70
C THR A 14 -21.73 6.82 -37.33
N VAL A 15 -20.91 6.10 -36.56
CA VAL A 15 -21.27 4.79 -35.99
C VAL A 15 -21.20 4.87 -34.48
N PHE A 16 -22.37 4.76 -33.84
CA PHE A 16 -22.52 4.41 -32.43
C PHE A 16 -22.12 2.95 -32.22
N PHE A 17 -21.24 2.68 -31.26
CA PHE A 17 -21.07 1.34 -30.70
C PHE A 17 -21.51 1.34 -29.24
N LEU A 18 -22.66 0.71 -28.97
CA LEU A 18 -22.95 0.08 -27.69
C LEU A 18 -22.06 -1.16 -27.58
N SER A 19 -21.31 -1.30 -26.49
CA SER A 19 -20.84 -2.61 -26.05
C SER A 19 -21.06 -2.78 -24.54
N THR A 20 -21.92 -3.73 -24.21
CA THR A 20 -22.10 -4.31 -22.88
C THR A 20 -21.27 -5.58 -22.81
N ALA A 21 -20.18 -5.58 -22.03
CA ALA A 21 -19.54 -6.81 -21.55
C ALA A 21 -18.67 -6.50 -20.31
N SER A 22 -19.11 -6.97 -19.15
CA SER A 22 -18.37 -6.92 -17.89
C SER A 22 -17.42 -8.12 -17.83
N ILE A 23 -16.11 -7.90 -17.97
CA ILE A 23 -15.08 -8.93 -17.87
C ILE A 23 -14.49 -8.92 -16.46
N GLY A 24 -14.50 -10.09 -15.81
CA GLY A 24 -13.95 -10.32 -14.48
C GLY A 24 -12.43 -10.14 -14.43
N ALA A 25 -11.95 -9.72 -13.26
CA ALA A 25 -10.62 -9.21 -12.95
C ALA A 25 -9.42 -10.18 -13.13
N CYS A 26 -9.50 -11.23 -13.93
CA CYS A 26 -8.40 -12.21 -14.08
C CYS A 26 -7.80 -12.30 -15.50
N HIS A 27 -8.32 -11.56 -16.49
CA HIS A 27 -7.69 -11.51 -17.81
C HIS A 27 -7.73 -10.10 -18.41
N LEU A 28 -6.62 -9.36 -18.27
CA LEU A 28 -6.26 -8.28 -19.17
C LEU A 28 -4.73 -8.26 -19.33
N VAL A 29 -4.20 -9.21 -20.11
CA VAL A 29 -2.86 -9.09 -20.70
C VAL A 29 -3.05 -8.47 -22.06
N LEU A 30 -2.66 -7.21 -22.21
CA LEU A 30 -2.56 -6.56 -23.51
C LEU A 30 -1.39 -7.15 -24.28
N GLY A 31 -1.66 -7.56 -25.51
CA GLY A 31 -0.72 -8.19 -26.41
C GLY A 31 0.40 -7.26 -26.85
N ILE A 32 1.59 -7.83 -26.91
CA ILE A 32 2.67 -7.39 -27.79
C ILE A 32 3.11 -8.65 -28.53
N GLU A 33 2.78 -8.72 -29.82
CA GLU A 33 3.51 -9.56 -30.76
C GLU A 33 4.92 -8.99 -30.90
N GLU A 34 5.93 -9.81 -30.68
CA GLU A 34 7.01 -10.04 -31.66
C GLU A 34 7.90 -11.18 -31.15
N GLY A 35 8.17 -12.13 -32.06
CA GLY A 35 8.91 -13.35 -31.75
C GLY A 35 10.42 -13.15 -31.65
N THR A 36 11.10 -14.14 -31.10
CA THR A 36 12.06 -15.00 -31.85
C THR A 36 12.57 -16.09 -30.89
N SER A 37 12.72 -17.29 -31.46
CA SER A 37 13.22 -18.52 -30.85
C SER A 37 14.59 -18.40 -30.17
N CYS A 38 14.84 -19.25 -29.16
CA CYS A 38 15.95 -20.21 -29.25
C CYS A 38 15.80 -21.36 -28.24
N SER A 39 15.88 -22.57 -28.79
CA SER A 39 16.04 -23.87 -28.14
C SER A 39 17.38 -24.00 -27.42
N GLY A 40 17.42 -24.73 -26.30
CA GLY A 40 18.67 -25.20 -25.70
C GLY A 40 18.47 -25.97 -24.39
N THR A 41 18.39 -27.29 -24.48
CA THR A 41 18.43 -28.23 -23.37
C THR A 41 19.79 -28.26 -22.67
N ARG A 42 19.83 -28.34 -21.32
CA ARG A 42 20.66 -29.30 -20.56
C ARG A 42 20.47 -29.20 -19.04
N ALA A 43 20.09 -30.36 -18.49
CA ALA A 43 20.66 -31.08 -17.34
C ALA A 43 20.68 -30.45 -15.93
N CYS A 44 20.01 -31.18 -15.04
CA CYS A 44 20.09 -31.18 -13.59
C CYS A 44 21.51 -31.40 -13.06
N GLY A 45 21.81 -30.78 -11.92
CA GLY A 45 22.95 -31.09 -11.05
C GLY A 45 22.61 -30.73 -9.61
N GLU A 46 22.56 -31.75 -8.75
CA GLU A 46 22.38 -31.65 -7.29
C GLU A 46 23.66 -31.15 -6.58
N GLY A 47 23.47 -30.55 -5.40
CA GLY A 47 24.39 -30.72 -4.27
C GLY A 47 25.16 -29.47 -3.83
N GLY A 48 24.82 -28.98 -2.63
CA GLY A 48 25.64 -28.00 -1.91
C GLY A 48 24.97 -27.45 -0.66
N GLN A 49 25.07 -28.18 0.46
CA GLN A 49 24.73 -27.68 1.80
C GLN A 49 25.63 -26.51 2.20
N GLY A 50 25.04 -25.47 2.76
CA GLY A 50 25.73 -24.40 3.47
C GLY A 50 24.73 -23.68 4.36
N GLY A 51 24.76 -23.97 5.66
CA GLY A 51 23.91 -23.31 6.64
C GLY A 51 24.49 -21.98 7.04
N GLU A 52 23.65 -20.95 7.15
CA GLU A 52 23.89 -19.80 8.00
C GLU A 52 22.59 -19.39 8.68
N THR A 53 22.71 -19.26 10.01
CA THR A 53 21.69 -18.81 10.94
C THR A 53 21.60 -17.28 10.89
N SER A 54 20.50 -16.72 10.40
CA SER A 54 20.13 -15.32 10.66
C SER A 54 19.01 -15.28 11.70
N ASN A 55 19.40 -15.15 12.96
CA ASN A 55 18.50 -14.72 14.03
C ASN A 55 18.14 -13.24 13.77
N GLY A 56 17.09 -13.00 12.99
CA GLY A 56 16.37 -11.73 12.98
C GLY A 56 15.61 -11.59 14.29
N GLY A 57 16.30 -11.14 15.34
CA GLY A 57 15.67 -10.77 16.60
C GLY A 57 14.74 -9.59 16.36
N SER A 58 13.44 -9.84 16.32
CA SER A 58 12.43 -8.82 16.57
C SER A 58 12.63 -8.35 18.01
N ALA A 59 13.39 -7.25 18.17
CA ALA A 59 13.32 -6.48 19.40
C ALA A 59 11.87 -6.01 19.50
N GLY A 60 11.16 -6.51 20.51
CA GLY A 60 9.80 -6.08 20.79
C GLY A 60 9.81 -4.58 21.07
N PHE A 61 9.33 -3.80 20.11
CA PHE A 61 8.92 -2.44 20.38
C PHE A 61 7.66 -2.55 21.24
N GLY A 62 7.82 -2.36 22.55
CA GLY A 62 6.68 -2.20 23.44
C GLY A 62 5.82 -1.04 22.94
N LYS A 63 4.50 -1.11 23.15
CA LYS A 63 3.50 -0.09 22.78
C LYS A 63 3.71 1.28 23.43
N ASP A 64 4.82 1.46 24.11
CA ASP A 64 5.13 2.56 25.01
C ASP A 64 6.57 3.01 24.75
N ALA A 65 6.76 3.88 23.76
CA ALA A 65 7.80 4.91 23.88
C ALA A 65 7.29 6.08 24.76
N SER A 66 6.42 5.76 25.73
CA SER A 66 5.74 6.70 26.62
C SER A 66 6.49 6.91 27.94
N ASP A 67 7.56 6.15 28.20
CA ASP A 67 8.49 6.45 29.28
C ASP A 67 9.43 7.57 28.80
N GLU A 68 9.37 8.75 29.43
CA GLU A 68 10.19 9.92 29.07
C GLU A 68 11.68 9.56 28.94
N ARG A 69 12.12 8.53 29.69
CA ARG A 69 13.49 8.04 29.69
C ARG A 69 13.89 7.28 28.42
N ASP A 70 12.97 6.54 27.79
CA ASP A 70 13.25 5.86 26.52
C ASP A 70 13.29 6.87 25.37
N LEU A 71 12.42 7.89 25.42
CA LEU A 71 12.48 9.00 24.46
C LEU A 71 13.75 9.84 24.63
N GLU A 72 14.19 10.11 25.87
CA GLU A 72 15.44 10.82 26.16
C GLU A 72 16.67 10.02 25.67
N LEU A 73 16.68 8.70 25.84
CA LEU A 73 17.72 7.81 25.29
C LEU A 73 17.75 7.80 23.76
N TYR A 74 16.58 7.81 23.11
CA TYR A 74 16.49 7.91 21.65
C TYR A 74 16.95 9.28 21.13
N LEU A 75 16.55 10.36 21.80
CA LEU A 75 16.99 11.72 21.46
C LEU A 75 18.50 11.91 21.71
N ASP A 76 19.07 11.29 22.75
CA ASP A 76 20.52 11.27 23.00
C ASP A 76 21.28 10.51 21.90
N ALA A 77 20.71 9.40 21.42
CA ALA A 77 21.26 8.65 20.28
C ALA A 77 21.27 9.45 18.97
N THR A 78 20.39 10.45 18.82
CA THR A 78 20.36 11.35 17.66
C THR A 78 21.14 12.66 17.86
N MET A 79 21.65 12.92 19.08
CA MET A 79 22.49 14.09 19.34
C MET A 79 23.85 13.99 18.60
N GLY A 80 24.07 14.93 17.68
CA GLY A 80 25.27 15.02 16.84
C GLY A 80 26.55 15.45 17.57
N PRO A 81 27.69 15.50 16.85
CA PRO A 81 27.83 15.27 15.41
C PRO A 81 27.99 13.77 15.03
N ARG A 82 27.52 13.40 13.84
CA ARG A 82 27.58 12.04 13.24
C ARG A 82 28.30 12.05 11.89
N LYS A 83 28.79 10.89 11.44
CA LYS A 83 29.62 10.75 10.22
C LYS A 83 29.09 9.66 9.30
N ASP A 84 27.78 9.56 9.20
CA ASP A 84 27.13 8.53 8.37
C ASP A 84 27.24 8.88 6.89
N PHE A 85 27.31 10.18 6.57
CA PHE A 85 27.68 10.66 5.26
C PHE A 85 29.21 10.72 5.07
N PRO A 86 29.72 10.28 3.90
CA PRO A 86 31.15 10.28 3.61
C PRO A 86 31.70 11.71 3.53
N ASP A 87 32.99 11.86 3.82
CA ASP A 87 33.71 13.14 3.73
C ASP A 87 34.14 13.50 2.29
N THR A 88 34.10 12.54 1.38
CA THR A 88 34.35 12.72 -0.05
C THR A 88 33.07 12.50 -0.87
N PRO A 89 32.82 13.31 -1.93
CA PRO A 89 31.72 13.05 -2.85
C PRO A 89 31.79 11.68 -3.50
N ILE A 90 30.62 11.06 -3.69
CA ILE A 90 30.48 9.83 -4.47
C ILE A 90 30.40 10.22 -5.95
N VAL A 91 31.28 9.68 -6.78
CA VAL A 91 31.30 9.94 -8.24
C VAL A 91 31.04 8.64 -8.99
N ALA A 92 30.05 8.63 -9.87
CA ALA A 92 29.76 7.48 -10.72
C ALA A 92 30.97 7.11 -11.59
N PRO A 93 31.28 5.80 -11.79
CA PRO A 93 32.46 5.38 -12.55
C PRO A 93 32.52 5.86 -14.01
N SER A 94 31.39 6.26 -14.58
CA SER A 94 31.27 6.81 -15.94
C SER A 94 31.66 8.28 -16.04
N LEU A 95 31.79 8.98 -14.91
CA LEU A 95 32.16 10.39 -14.84
C LEU A 95 33.65 10.54 -14.47
N PRO A 96 34.30 11.65 -14.88
CA PRO A 96 35.67 11.88 -14.48
C PRO A 96 35.77 12.22 -12.98
N PRO A 97 36.84 11.81 -12.29
CA PRO A 97 36.98 12.05 -10.84
C PRO A 97 36.98 13.53 -10.42
N ASP A 98 37.31 14.44 -11.34
CA ASP A 98 37.35 15.89 -11.11
C ASP A 98 35.99 16.59 -11.35
N VAL A 99 34.92 15.85 -11.68
CA VAL A 99 33.57 16.42 -11.85
C VAL A 99 33.09 17.31 -10.70
N PRO A 100 33.41 17.04 -9.41
CA PRO A 100 33.01 17.94 -8.32
C PRO A 100 33.61 19.34 -8.46
N SER A 101 34.82 19.45 -9.04
CA SER A 101 35.46 20.74 -9.29
C SER A 101 34.87 21.49 -10.48
N LEU A 102 34.20 20.77 -11.39
CA LEU A 102 33.53 21.35 -12.55
C LEU A 102 32.15 21.93 -12.18
N PHE A 103 31.47 21.33 -11.21
CA PHE A 103 30.22 21.84 -10.64
C PHE A 103 30.51 23.08 -9.77
N GLY A 104 30.65 24.23 -10.43
CA GLY A 104 30.81 25.54 -9.81
C GLY A 104 29.52 26.11 -9.18
N PRO A 105 29.44 27.43 -8.96
CA PRO A 105 28.22 28.06 -8.45
C PRO A 105 27.06 27.93 -9.45
N ASP A 106 25.84 28.05 -8.94
CA ASP A 106 24.63 27.96 -9.74
C ASP A 106 24.55 29.04 -10.82
N ILE A 107 24.16 28.62 -12.03
CA ILE A 107 23.85 29.55 -13.10
C ILE A 107 22.34 29.85 -13.07
N SER A 108 21.99 31.13 -13.01
CA SER A 108 20.59 31.58 -13.05
C SER A 108 19.96 31.35 -14.42
N GLY A 109 18.70 30.90 -14.46
CA GLY A 109 17.85 30.95 -15.65
C GLY A 109 17.67 29.64 -16.44
N GLY A 110 18.27 28.53 -16.02
CA GLY A 110 17.97 27.19 -16.58
C GLY A 110 17.03 26.36 -15.70
N ALA A 111 16.35 25.39 -16.30
CA ALA A 111 15.47 24.46 -15.59
C ALA A 111 16.27 23.25 -15.10
N GLY A 112 16.59 23.21 -13.80
CA GLY A 112 17.26 22.05 -13.22
C GLY A 112 16.35 20.83 -13.05
N PRO A 113 16.86 19.74 -12.47
CA PRO A 113 16.16 18.47 -12.38
C PRO A 113 15.05 18.50 -11.33
N CYS A 114 13.91 17.91 -11.65
CA CYS A 114 12.79 17.80 -10.73
C CYS A 114 12.70 16.41 -10.10
N LEU A 115 12.76 16.35 -8.77
CA LEU A 115 12.68 15.13 -7.97
C LEU A 115 11.24 14.58 -8.02
N VAL A 116 11.11 13.35 -8.49
CA VAL A 116 9.85 12.63 -8.62
C VAL A 116 9.63 11.69 -7.43
N GLU A 117 10.69 11.00 -7.00
CA GLU A 117 10.68 10.11 -5.84
C GLU A 117 11.92 10.40 -4.98
N PRO A 118 11.78 10.47 -3.65
CA PRO A 118 10.52 10.71 -2.95
C PRO A 118 9.97 12.11 -3.26
N PRO A 119 8.64 12.32 -3.18
CA PRO A 119 8.09 13.68 -3.17
C PRO A 119 8.68 14.49 -2.01
N ILE A 120 8.99 15.78 -2.23
CA ILE A 120 9.38 16.69 -1.16
C ILE A 120 8.29 16.75 -0.10
N ASP A 121 8.70 16.92 1.16
CA ASP A 121 7.89 16.85 2.37
C ASP A 121 7.46 15.43 2.76
N ALA A 122 7.91 14.37 2.05
CA ALA A 122 7.63 12.99 2.46
C ALA A 122 8.35 12.60 3.77
N MET A 123 7.74 11.65 4.50
CA MET A 123 8.26 11.14 5.77
C MET A 123 8.53 9.63 5.69
N PHE A 124 9.73 9.23 6.10
CA PHE A 124 10.18 7.84 6.18
C PHE A 124 10.08 7.31 7.61
N PRO A 125 9.58 6.07 7.81
CA PRO A 125 9.77 5.37 9.08
C PRO A 125 11.27 5.15 9.40
N SER A 126 11.65 5.13 10.68
CA SER A 126 13.06 4.93 11.07
C SER A 126 13.63 3.53 10.74
N ASN A 127 12.76 2.54 10.50
CA ASN A 127 13.13 1.19 10.06
C ASN A 127 12.82 0.94 8.57
N TRP A 128 12.66 2.00 7.76
CA TRP A 128 12.28 1.85 6.36
C TRP A 128 13.44 1.35 5.48
N THR A 129 13.11 0.91 4.27
CA THR A 129 14.11 0.54 3.27
C THR A 129 14.85 1.77 2.74
N PRO A 130 16.04 1.58 2.13
CA PRO A 130 16.83 2.69 1.61
C PRO A 130 16.05 3.55 0.60
N PRO A 131 16.15 4.89 0.70
CA PRO A 131 15.44 5.78 -0.20
C PRO A 131 16.00 5.69 -1.62
N LEU A 132 15.08 5.57 -2.57
CA LEU A 132 15.32 5.77 -3.99
C LEU A 132 15.07 7.23 -4.33
N PHE A 133 16.09 7.92 -4.84
CA PHE A 133 15.95 9.24 -5.43
C PHE A 133 15.82 9.09 -6.94
N GLU A 134 14.76 9.61 -7.54
CA GLU A 134 14.55 9.65 -8.98
C GLU A 134 14.13 11.06 -9.39
N TRP A 135 14.67 11.54 -10.51
CA TRP A 135 14.36 12.87 -11.02
C TRP A 135 14.16 12.87 -12.54
N LYS A 136 13.44 13.87 -13.02
CA LYS A 136 13.36 14.21 -14.45
C LYS A 136 14.21 15.43 -14.73
N ALA A 137 14.87 15.45 -15.88
CA ALA A 137 15.71 16.56 -16.29
C ALA A 137 15.32 17.05 -17.69
N SER A 138 15.72 18.28 -18.01
CA SER A 138 15.57 18.83 -19.35
C SER A 138 16.45 18.08 -20.36
N PRO A 139 16.05 18.03 -21.65
CA PRO A 139 16.87 17.44 -22.70
C PRO A 139 18.29 18.04 -22.73
N GLY A 140 19.31 17.19 -22.88
CA GLY A 140 20.72 17.60 -22.89
C GLY A 140 21.39 17.56 -21.51
N HIS A 141 20.63 17.57 -20.41
CA HIS A 141 21.21 17.40 -19.08
C HIS A 141 21.57 15.92 -18.87
N ASN A 142 22.85 15.63 -18.65
CA ASN A 142 23.39 14.28 -18.63
C ASN A 142 24.35 14.01 -17.44
N VAL A 143 24.54 14.99 -16.56
CA VAL A 143 25.23 14.83 -15.27
C VAL A 143 24.44 15.54 -14.18
N PHE A 144 24.35 14.91 -13.02
CA PHE A 144 23.53 15.33 -11.90
C PHE A 144 24.32 15.38 -10.61
N GLU A 145 24.02 16.36 -9.77
CA GLU A 145 24.50 16.44 -8.37
C GLU A 145 23.28 16.30 -7.45
N LEU A 146 23.27 15.26 -6.62
CA LEU A 146 22.37 15.13 -5.47
C LEU A 146 23.14 15.51 -4.22
N ARG A 147 22.63 16.48 -3.46
CA ARG A 147 23.15 16.87 -2.15
C ARG A 147 22.10 16.65 -1.08
N LEU A 148 22.46 15.93 -0.03
CA LEU A 148 21.65 15.77 1.18
C LEU A 148 22.40 16.36 2.38
N ARG A 149 21.73 17.24 3.12
CA ARG A 149 22.25 17.83 4.35
C ARG A 149 21.33 17.50 5.51
N VAL A 150 21.93 17.13 6.63
CA VAL A 150 21.24 16.92 7.90
C VAL A 150 22.06 17.66 8.95
N ASP A 151 21.41 18.43 9.81
CA ASP A 151 22.04 19.33 10.78
C ASP A 151 22.95 18.63 11.80
N ASN A 152 22.69 17.35 12.10
CA ASN A 152 23.50 16.55 13.02
C ASN A 152 24.63 15.76 12.33
N GLN A 153 24.78 15.85 11.01
CA GLN A 153 25.87 15.21 10.25
C GLN A 153 27.05 16.17 10.03
N VAL A 154 28.27 15.66 10.14
CA VAL A 154 29.50 16.43 9.90
C VAL A 154 29.65 16.82 8.44
N ASN A 155 29.25 15.92 7.54
CA ASN A 155 29.38 16.08 6.10
C ASN A 155 27.99 16.10 5.45
N ASP A 156 27.86 16.77 4.32
CA ASP A 156 26.74 16.55 3.40
C ASP A 156 27.02 15.27 2.60
N LEU A 157 25.98 14.48 2.29
CA LEU A 157 26.09 13.52 1.20
C LEU A 157 26.10 14.28 -0.12
N VAL A 158 27.13 14.08 -0.94
CA VAL A 158 27.22 14.66 -2.28
C VAL A 158 27.45 13.52 -3.28
N VAL A 159 26.55 13.37 -4.25
CA VAL A 159 26.60 12.32 -5.27
C VAL A 159 26.58 12.94 -6.66
N TYR A 160 27.55 12.57 -7.50
CA TYR A 160 27.58 12.88 -8.92
C TYR A 160 27.29 11.62 -9.74
N THR A 161 26.30 11.69 -10.62
CA THR A 161 25.86 10.56 -11.45
C THR A 161 25.40 11.01 -12.83
N ASP A 162 25.52 10.13 -13.83
CA ASP A 162 24.95 10.29 -15.16
C ASP A 162 23.57 9.61 -15.29
N GLN A 163 23.11 8.94 -14.23
CA GLN A 163 21.80 8.32 -14.15
C GLN A 163 20.75 9.31 -13.66
N SER A 164 19.48 9.11 -14.04
CA SER A 164 18.34 9.89 -13.53
C SER A 164 17.84 9.42 -12.16
N SER A 165 18.64 8.62 -11.46
CA SER A 165 18.29 8.07 -10.16
C SER A 165 19.53 7.72 -9.33
N TYR A 166 19.31 7.60 -8.02
CA TYR A 166 20.28 7.13 -7.05
C TYR A 166 19.57 6.35 -5.95
N MET A 167 20.00 5.11 -5.72
CA MET A 167 19.59 4.32 -4.56
C MET A 167 20.63 4.52 -3.45
N MET A 168 20.20 4.99 -2.28
CA MET A 168 21.12 5.11 -1.14
C MET A 168 21.63 3.71 -0.72
N PRO A 169 22.94 3.55 -0.44
CA PRO A 169 23.47 2.28 0.07
C PRO A 169 22.76 1.85 1.36
N PRO A 170 22.41 0.56 1.52
CA PRO A 170 21.66 0.09 2.70
C PRO A 170 22.34 0.39 4.04
N GLU A 171 23.67 0.24 4.11
CA GLU A 171 24.43 0.53 5.33
C GLU A 171 24.39 2.02 5.70
N MET A 172 24.50 2.90 4.71
CA MET A 172 24.41 4.35 4.90
C MET A 172 23.03 4.75 5.40
N TRP A 173 21.97 4.24 4.76
CA TRP A 173 20.60 4.55 5.20
C TRP A 173 20.33 4.02 6.61
N THR A 174 20.75 2.79 6.91
CA THR A 174 20.55 2.19 8.24
C THR A 174 21.22 3.03 9.33
N ALA A 175 22.46 3.49 9.08
CA ALA A 175 23.16 4.37 10.01
C ALA A 175 22.48 5.73 10.15
N LEU A 176 22.12 6.37 9.03
CA LEU A 176 21.46 7.68 9.00
C LEU A 176 20.08 7.65 9.67
N ALA A 177 19.22 6.69 9.32
CA ALA A 177 17.87 6.58 9.84
C ALA A 177 17.86 6.36 11.36
N LEU A 178 18.87 5.66 11.88
CA LEU A 178 19.07 5.51 13.33
C LEU A 178 19.59 6.77 13.99
N SER A 179 20.64 7.37 13.44
CA SER A 179 21.36 8.49 14.06
C SER A 179 20.69 9.85 13.85
N SER A 180 19.78 9.95 12.89
CA SER A 180 19.17 11.20 12.43
C SER A 180 17.64 11.12 12.42
N ALA A 181 17.06 10.17 13.14
CA ALA A 181 15.62 10.12 13.37
C ALA A 181 15.14 11.43 14.01
N GLY A 182 14.05 12.00 13.49
CA GLY A 182 13.53 13.31 13.92
C GLY A 182 14.25 14.52 13.34
N HIS A 183 15.33 14.32 12.58
CA HIS A 183 16.00 15.39 11.85
C HIS A 183 15.51 15.46 10.40
N ASP A 184 15.55 16.67 9.86
CA ASP A 184 15.19 16.97 8.49
C ASP A 184 16.38 16.71 7.55
N ILE A 185 16.10 16.10 6.39
CA ILE A 185 17.05 15.96 5.30
C ILE A 185 16.75 17.07 4.29
N GLU A 186 17.61 18.09 4.24
CA GLU A 186 17.60 19.09 3.18
C GLU A 186 18.13 18.47 1.89
N VAL A 187 17.32 18.49 0.84
CA VAL A 187 17.61 17.91 -0.47
C VAL A 187 17.86 19.03 -1.48
N THR A 188 18.93 18.91 -2.26
CA THR A 188 19.16 19.72 -3.45
C THR A 188 19.55 18.82 -4.61
N VAL A 189 18.91 19.01 -5.76
CA VAL A 189 19.27 18.32 -7.01
C VAL A 189 19.62 19.35 -8.07
N ARG A 190 20.79 19.20 -8.69
CA ARG A 190 21.29 20.05 -9.77
C ARG A 190 21.64 19.21 -10.98
N SER A 191 21.68 19.84 -12.14
CA SER A 191 22.04 19.16 -13.39
C SER A 191 22.87 20.05 -14.28
N ALA A 192 23.69 19.44 -15.13
CA ALA A 192 24.44 20.12 -16.17
C ALA A 192 24.51 19.27 -17.44
N GLU A 193 24.96 19.89 -18.53
CA GLU A 193 25.39 19.19 -19.74
C GLU A 193 26.91 19.05 -19.71
N PHE A 194 27.37 17.81 -19.72
CA PHE A 194 28.77 17.42 -19.74
C PHE A 194 29.14 16.86 -21.12
N SER A 195 30.12 17.48 -21.76
CA SER A 195 30.62 17.08 -23.07
C SER A 195 32.09 17.44 -23.22
N GLY A 196 32.87 16.57 -23.87
CA GLY A 196 34.29 16.83 -24.13
C GLY A 196 35.14 17.10 -22.88
N ALA A 197 34.85 16.43 -21.76
CA ALA A 197 35.50 16.61 -20.46
C ALA A 197 35.21 17.94 -19.74
N THR A 198 34.20 18.70 -20.17
CA THR A 198 33.81 19.97 -19.56
C THR A 198 32.30 20.07 -19.38
N LEU A 199 31.85 20.91 -18.44
CA LEU A 199 30.46 21.36 -18.44
C LEU A 199 30.30 22.40 -19.55
N VAL A 200 29.43 22.11 -20.51
CA VAL A 200 29.13 23.00 -21.63
C VAL A 200 27.86 23.82 -21.38
N ASN A 201 27.04 23.41 -20.40
CA ASN A 201 25.85 24.12 -19.97
C ASN A 201 25.50 23.77 -18.50
N GLY A 202 25.00 24.74 -17.73
CA GLY A 202 24.78 24.59 -16.28
C GLY A 202 26.06 24.76 -15.45
N PRO A 203 26.03 24.42 -14.14
CA PRO A 203 24.98 23.70 -13.43
C PRO A 203 23.72 24.54 -13.15
N PHE A 204 22.57 23.89 -13.23
CA PHE A 204 21.25 24.46 -12.94
C PHE A 204 20.63 23.81 -11.71
N VAL A 205 20.12 24.64 -10.81
CA VAL A 205 19.35 24.19 -9.64
C VAL A 205 17.98 23.73 -10.10
N GLY A 206 17.61 22.54 -9.64
CA GLY A 206 16.27 21.99 -9.81
C GLY A 206 15.53 21.99 -8.49
N THR A 207 15.30 20.79 -7.96
CA THR A 207 14.55 20.64 -6.71
C THR A 207 15.39 21.05 -5.51
N ILE A 208 14.80 21.88 -4.67
CA ILE A 208 15.21 22.11 -3.28
C ILE A 208 14.01 21.77 -2.40
N GLY A 209 14.23 21.06 -1.31
CA GLY A 209 13.18 20.79 -0.34
C GLY A 209 13.67 19.99 0.83
N THR A 210 12.73 19.49 1.61
CA THR A 210 13.00 18.73 2.83
C THR A 210 12.33 17.36 2.75
N LEU A 211 13.00 16.35 3.28
CA LEU A 211 12.42 15.05 3.62
C LEU A 211 12.55 14.83 5.13
N HIS A 212 11.70 13.98 5.69
CA HIS A 212 11.68 13.74 7.13
C HIS A 212 12.02 12.28 7.45
N ILE A 213 12.82 12.07 8.49
CA ILE A 213 12.94 10.76 9.13
C ILE A 213 12.08 10.81 10.40
N ALA A 214 11.08 9.94 10.52
CA ALA A 214 10.28 9.86 11.73
C ALA A 214 11.12 9.36 12.91
N LEU A 215 10.79 9.80 14.12
CA LEU A 215 11.37 9.25 15.36
C LEU A 215 10.99 7.79 15.60
N VAL A 216 9.97 7.30 14.91
CA VAL A 216 9.34 6.01 15.16
C VAL A 216 9.46 5.06 13.97
N PRO A 217 9.55 3.75 14.21
CA PRO A 217 9.45 2.76 13.16
C PRO A 217 8.00 2.63 12.65
N ALA A 218 7.82 1.89 11.56
CA ALA A 218 6.53 1.38 11.16
C ALA A 218 6.47 -0.14 11.47
N PRO A 219 5.45 -0.61 12.21
CA PRO A 219 5.37 -2.00 12.68
C PRO A 219 4.74 -2.93 11.63
N GLY A 220 4.87 -4.24 11.84
CA GLY A 220 4.14 -5.28 11.10
C GLY A 220 4.72 -5.62 9.73
N SER A 221 3.87 -6.24 8.92
CA SER A 221 4.20 -6.71 7.57
C SER A 221 3.11 -6.30 6.58
N VAL A 222 3.51 -6.00 5.36
CA VAL A 222 2.58 -5.77 4.24
C VAL A 222 2.52 -7.04 3.42
N VAL A 223 1.31 -7.58 3.25
CA VAL A 223 1.00 -8.64 2.28
C VAL A 223 0.11 -8.05 1.20
N TYR A 224 0.31 -8.47 -0.04
CA TYR A 224 -0.49 -8.06 -1.18
C TYR A 224 -0.75 -9.25 -2.10
N TRP A 225 -1.84 -9.17 -2.84
CA TRP A 225 -2.15 -10.15 -3.87
C TRP A 225 -1.56 -9.70 -5.20
N THR A 226 -0.92 -10.62 -5.92
CA THR A 226 -0.48 -10.40 -7.30
C THR A 226 -1.06 -11.47 -8.22
N THR A 227 -1.34 -11.08 -9.46
CA THR A 227 -1.65 -12.00 -10.57
C THR A 227 -0.50 -12.08 -11.58
N SER A 228 0.58 -11.34 -11.37
CA SER A 228 1.77 -11.35 -12.22
C SER A 228 2.52 -12.67 -12.06
N GLY A 229 2.62 -13.45 -13.13
CA GLY A 229 3.24 -14.79 -13.07
C GLY A 229 2.37 -15.86 -12.39
N GLY A 230 1.07 -15.58 -12.20
CA GLY A 230 0.12 -16.43 -11.48
C GLY A 230 -0.44 -15.73 -10.24
N SER A 231 -1.50 -16.30 -9.65
CA SER A 231 -2.07 -15.77 -8.42
C SER A 231 -1.19 -16.13 -7.22
N ALA A 232 -0.79 -15.16 -6.41
CA ALA A 232 -0.06 -15.40 -5.16
C ALA A 232 -0.30 -14.28 -4.14
N LEU A 233 -0.19 -14.61 -2.86
CA LEU A 233 0.04 -13.62 -1.81
C LEU A 233 1.56 -13.48 -1.62
N LYS A 234 2.07 -12.27 -1.81
CA LYS A 234 3.47 -11.91 -1.54
C LYS A 234 3.49 -10.82 -0.49
N GLY A 235 4.60 -10.69 0.24
CA GLY A 235 4.69 -9.67 1.27
C GLY A 235 6.09 -9.47 1.78
N PHE A 236 6.24 -8.47 2.64
CA PHE A 236 7.50 -8.10 3.26
C PHE A 236 7.23 -7.57 4.66
N THR A 237 8.12 -7.87 5.60
CA THR A 237 8.16 -7.19 6.89
C THR A 237 8.81 -5.83 6.68
N ILE A 238 8.34 -4.79 7.39
CA ILE A 238 8.89 -3.45 7.22
C ILE A 238 10.40 -3.45 7.45
N GLY A 239 11.13 -2.82 6.52
CA GLY A 239 12.59 -2.77 6.48
C GLY A 239 13.23 -3.85 5.61
N ALA A 240 12.49 -4.88 5.18
CA ALA A 240 13.00 -5.88 4.25
C ALA A 240 13.12 -5.32 2.82
N SER A 241 14.28 -5.52 2.18
CA SER A 241 14.55 -5.10 0.80
C SER A 241 13.81 -5.93 -0.25
N ASP A 242 13.39 -7.14 0.10
CA ASP A 242 12.83 -8.12 -0.83
C ASP A 242 11.49 -8.66 -0.34
N VAL A 243 10.67 -9.09 -1.29
CA VAL A 243 9.38 -9.75 -1.02
C VAL A 243 9.54 -11.26 -0.84
N THR A 244 8.82 -11.79 0.13
CA THR A 244 8.61 -13.22 0.34
C THR A 244 7.31 -13.66 -0.33
N THR A 245 7.34 -14.81 -1.00
CA THR A 245 6.09 -15.47 -1.43
C THR A 245 5.46 -16.14 -0.21
N VAL A 246 4.29 -15.65 0.19
CA VAL A 246 3.61 -16.07 1.43
C VAL A 246 2.73 -17.29 1.15
N ILE A 247 1.83 -17.19 0.16
CA ILE A 247 0.90 -18.25 -0.23
C ILE A 247 0.80 -18.32 -1.75
N THR A 248 0.82 -19.54 -2.29
CA THR A 248 0.45 -19.81 -3.69
C THR A 248 -0.65 -20.87 -3.75
N PRO A 249 -1.54 -20.83 -4.76
CA PRO A 249 -2.50 -21.89 -5.04
C PRO A 249 -1.84 -23.27 -5.15
N GLY A 250 -0.69 -23.36 -5.84
CA GLY A 250 0.06 -24.62 -5.97
C GLY A 250 0.52 -25.21 -4.64
N ALA A 251 0.95 -24.37 -3.69
CA ALA A 251 1.39 -24.82 -2.37
C ALA A 251 0.24 -25.34 -1.48
N MET A 252 -1.00 -24.91 -1.73
CA MET A 252 -2.17 -25.38 -0.95
C MET A 252 -2.61 -26.80 -1.33
N ASN A 253 -2.31 -27.24 -2.56
CA ASN A 253 -2.58 -28.59 -3.06
C ASN A 253 -4.01 -29.12 -2.80
N ASP A 254 -5.01 -28.24 -2.92
CA ASP A 254 -6.43 -28.52 -2.61
C ASP A 254 -7.38 -28.17 -3.76
N GLY A 255 -6.83 -27.92 -4.96
CA GLY A 255 -7.58 -27.52 -6.15
C GLY A 255 -7.82 -26.02 -6.27
N THR A 256 -7.36 -25.20 -5.32
CA THR A 256 -7.37 -23.74 -5.46
C THR A 256 -6.53 -23.31 -6.66
N THR A 257 -7.06 -22.36 -7.45
CA THR A 257 -6.37 -21.79 -8.62
C THR A 257 -6.12 -20.30 -8.49
N CYS A 258 -6.82 -19.63 -7.58
CA CYS A 258 -6.66 -18.20 -7.34
C CYS A 258 -6.92 -17.85 -5.87
N VAL A 259 -6.16 -16.90 -5.37
CA VAL A 259 -6.32 -16.24 -4.07
C VAL A 259 -6.63 -14.76 -4.29
N GLY A 260 -6.95 -14.00 -3.25
CA GLY A 260 -7.36 -12.60 -3.40
C GLY A 260 -7.35 -11.82 -2.10
N CYS A 261 -8.42 -11.06 -1.88
CA CYS A 261 -8.59 -10.22 -0.69
C CYS A 261 -8.27 -10.99 0.59
N HIS A 262 -7.38 -10.46 1.42
CA HIS A 262 -6.79 -11.17 2.55
C HIS A 262 -6.61 -10.26 3.78
N THR A 263 -6.47 -10.90 4.94
CA THR A 263 -6.19 -10.27 6.25
C THR A 263 -5.39 -11.25 7.10
N SER A 264 -4.67 -10.75 8.11
CA SER A 264 -4.07 -11.62 9.12
C SER A 264 -5.11 -12.04 10.15
N SER A 265 -4.91 -13.20 10.80
CA SER A 265 -5.44 -13.40 12.14
C SER A 265 -4.75 -12.43 13.12
N PRO A 266 -5.42 -11.99 14.21
CA PRO A 266 -4.84 -11.09 15.19
C PRO A 266 -3.57 -11.57 15.91
N ASP A 267 -3.25 -12.88 15.87
CA ASP A 267 -1.99 -13.44 16.37
C ASP A 267 -0.87 -13.47 15.31
N GLY A 268 -1.17 -13.11 14.06
CA GLY A 268 -0.20 -13.08 12.96
C GLY A 268 0.10 -14.42 12.31
N GLN A 269 -0.47 -15.53 12.80
CA GLN A 269 -0.06 -16.88 12.39
C GLN A 269 -0.77 -17.38 11.13
N LEU A 270 -1.95 -16.82 10.82
CA LEU A 270 -2.77 -17.22 9.69
C LEU A 270 -3.03 -16.04 8.76
N ALA A 271 -3.06 -16.32 7.46
CA ALA A 271 -3.73 -15.47 6.49
C ALA A 271 -5.11 -16.06 6.20
N PHE A 272 -6.15 -15.25 6.35
CA PHE A 272 -7.48 -15.55 5.83
C PHE A 272 -7.70 -14.79 4.54
N PHE A 273 -8.22 -15.47 3.52
CA PHE A 273 -8.35 -14.86 2.20
C PHE A 273 -9.49 -15.46 1.38
N SER A 274 -9.95 -14.67 0.43
CA SER A 274 -10.90 -15.11 -0.59
C SER A 274 -10.17 -15.96 -1.61
N LEU A 275 -10.70 -17.14 -1.95
CA LEU A 275 -10.07 -18.09 -2.86
C LEU A 275 -11.11 -18.78 -3.75
N ARG A 276 -10.65 -19.35 -4.87
CA ARG A 276 -11.50 -20.08 -5.84
C ARG A 276 -10.74 -21.23 -6.50
N ALA A 277 -11.46 -22.28 -6.90
CA ALA A 277 -10.94 -23.38 -7.72
C ALA A 277 -11.18 -23.19 -9.23
N SER A 278 -12.24 -22.49 -9.62
CA SER A 278 -12.60 -22.15 -11.01
C SER A 278 -13.00 -20.67 -11.12
N GLU A 279 -13.47 -20.20 -12.28
CA GLU A 279 -13.74 -18.77 -12.52
C GLU A 279 -14.65 -18.12 -11.46
N LEU A 280 -15.70 -18.79 -10.97
CA LEU A 280 -16.54 -18.34 -9.84
C LEU A 280 -17.26 -19.57 -9.26
N PRO A 281 -17.70 -19.54 -7.99
CA PRO A 281 -17.67 -18.45 -7.01
C PRO A 281 -16.47 -18.48 -6.03
N PHE A 282 -16.24 -17.37 -5.32
CA PHE A 282 -15.24 -17.28 -4.23
C PHE A 282 -15.80 -17.78 -2.89
N TRP A 283 -14.91 -18.29 -2.05
CA TRP A 283 -15.16 -18.58 -0.63
C TRP A 283 -13.96 -18.16 0.22
N VAL A 284 -14.07 -18.27 1.55
CA VAL A 284 -13.00 -17.90 2.49
C VAL A 284 -12.28 -19.12 3.03
N GLY A 285 -10.95 -19.05 3.11
CA GLY A 285 -10.12 -20.05 3.78
C GLY A 285 -8.97 -19.40 4.55
N GLY A 286 -8.51 -20.10 5.60
CA GLY A 286 -7.33 -19.73 6.38
C GLY A 286 -6.15 -20.66 6.09
N ARG A 287 -4.93 -20.12 5.99
CA ARG A 287 -3.68 -20.88 5.89
C ARG A 287 -2.60 -20.29 6.80
N ARG A 288 -1.72 -21.14 7.29
CA ARG A 288 -0.52 -20.72 8.03
C ARG A 288 0.40 -19.93 7.10
N VAL A 289 1.00 -18.87 7.65
CA VAL A 289 2.02 -18.07 6.97
C VAL A 289 3.45 -18.45 7.40
N ASP A 290 3.62 -19.66 7.94
CA ASP A 290 4.87 -20.24 8.46
C ASP A 290 5.77 -20.88 7.39
N GLY A 291 5.53 -20.53 6.12
CA GLY A 291 6.23 -21.08 4.96
C GLY A 291 5.60 -22.35 4.38
N THR A 292 4.68 -23.03 5.09
CA THR A 292 4.10 -24.28 4.56
C THR A 292 2.80 -24.08 3.78
N SER A 293 2.19 -22.89 3.83
CA SER A 293 0.80 -22.68 3.35
C SER A 293 -0.19 -23.73 3.88
N GLY A 294 0.05 -24.23 5.09
CA GLY A 294 -0.68 -25.36 5.65
C GLY A 294 -2.05 -24.98 6.19
N VAL A 295 -2.97 -25.94 6.26
CA VAL A 295 -4.27 -25.78 6.93
C VAL A 295 -4.04 -25.55 8.43
N PRO A 296 -4.73 -24.60 9.09
CA PRO A 296 -4.66 -24.47 10.54
C PRO A 296 -5.15 -25.73 11.26
N SER A 297 -4.72 -25.91 12.51
CA SER A 297 -5.23 -27.01 13.35
C SER A 297 -6.72 -26.84 13.66
N SER A 298 -7.42 -27.94 13.89
CA SER A 298 -8.86 -27.94 14.24
C SER A 298 -9.17 -27.26 15.57
N MET A 299 -8.16 -26.99 16.40
CA MET A 299 -8.31 -26.23 17.64
C MET A 299 -8.36 -24.72 17.39
N VAL A 300 -7.76 -24.24 16.29
CA VAL A 300 -7.74 -22.81 15.92
C VAL A 300 -8.87 -22.50 14.94
N VAL A 301 -9.11 -23.38 13.98
CA VAL A 301 -10.26 -23.31 13.07
C VAL A 301 -10.88 -24.70 13.01
N SER A 302 -12.04 -24.88 13.63
CA SER A 302 -12.73 -26.16 13.62
C SER A 302 -13.09 -26.58 12.19
N ALA A 303 -13.26 -27.89 11.98
CA ALA A 303 -13.70 -28.40 10.68
C ALA A 303 -15.08 -27.85 10.28
N HIS A 304 -15.95 -27.63 11.27
CA HIS A 304 -17.28 -27.04 11.05
C HIS A 304 -17.19 -25.57 10.65
N ALA A 305 -16.36 -24.76 11.33
CA ALA A 305 -16.14 -23.37 10.98
C ALA A 305 -15.47 -23.22 9.59
N ALA A 306 -14.51 -24.09 9.27
CA ALA A 306 -13.90 -24.14 7.94
C ALA A 306 -14.95 -24.39 6.84
N ALA A 307 -15.90 -25.30 7.07
CA ALA A 307 -17.00 -25.55 6.15
C ALA A 307 -17.95 -24.34 6.03
N LEU A 308 -18.20 -23.63 7.13
CA LEU A 308 -19.01 -22.41 7.15
C LEU A 308 -18.36 -21.23 6.41
N LEU A 309 -17.04 -21.18 6.35
CA LEU A 309 -16.29 -20.16 5.59
C LEU A 309 -16.14 -20.54 4.11
N ALA A 310 -16.21 -21.83 3.80
CA ALA A 310 -16.13 -22.37 2.45
C ALA A 310 -17.46 -22.26 1.67
N ARG A 311 -18.43 -21.45 2.12
CA ARG A 311 -19.66 -21.21 1.37
C ARG A 311 -19.39 -20.37 0.13
N THR A 312 -20.13 -20.66 -0.92
CA THR A 312 -20.19 -19.89 -2.17
C THR A 312 -20.53 -18.43 -1.91
N ASN A 313 -19.89 -17.51 -2.64
CA ASN A 313 -20.11 -16.05 -2.56
C ASN A 313 -19.81 -15.48 -1.16
N GLN A 314 -18.79 -16.04 -0.51
CA GLN A 314 -18.26 -15.53 0.76
C GLN A 314 -16.87 -14.94 0.54
N THR A 315 -16.67 -13.68 0.91
CA THR A 315 -15.42 -12.95 0.62
C THR A 315 -15.05 -12.00 1.75
N LEU A 316 -13.89 -11.35 1.61
CA LEU A 316 -13.46 -10.19 2.41
C LEU A 316 -13.49 -10.46 3.92
N PRO A 317 -12.68 -11.43 4.41
CA PRO A 317 -12.56 -11.68 5.83
C PRO A 317 -11.95 -10.47 6.56
N THR A 318 -12.44 -10.21 7.77
CA THR A 318 -11.87 -9.22 8.70
C THR A 318 -12.01 -9.72 10.14
N PHE A 319 -11.11 -9.24 11.01
CA PHE A 319 -11.03 -9.63 12.42
C PHE A 319 -11.00 -8.41 13.33
N SER A 320 -11.42 -8.62 14.57
CA SER A 320 -11.17 -7.71 15.68
C SER A 320 -10.19 -8.35 16.66
N LYS A 321 -9.26 -7.55 17.20
CA LYS A 321 -8.35 -8.00 18.26
C LYS A 321 -9.12 -8.40 19.52
N ALA A 322 -10.24 -7.73 19.81
CA ALA A 322 -11.09 -8.03 20.97
C ALA A 322 -11.84 -9.38 20.86
N HIS A 323 -12.03 -9.90 19.65
CA HIS A 323 -12.77 -11.13 19.37
C HIS A 323 -11.89 -12.22 18.75
N TYR A 324 -10.65 -12.33 19.24
CA TYR A 324 -9.73 -13.40 18.86
C TYR A 324 -8.91 -13.91 20.05
N SER A 325 -9.45 -14.94 20.69
CA SER A 325 -8.91 -15.61 21.87
C SER A 325 -9.34 -17.08 21.88
N ALA A 326 -8.82 -17.88 22.81
CA ALA A 326 -9.18 -19.29 22.95
C ALA A 326 -10.69 -19.54 23.15
N ASN A 327 -11.43 -18.57 23.70
CA ASN A 327 -12.86 -18.71 24.02
C ASN A 327 -13.78 -17.81 23.15
N ASP A 328 -13.20 -16.97 22.30
CA ASP A 328 -13.95 -16.04 21.45
C ASP A 328 -13.11 -15.73 20.20
N ALA A 329 -13.48 -16.33 19.07
CA ALA A 329 -12.73 -16.21 17.82
C ALA A 329 -13.71 -15.99 16.67
N ILE A 330 -13.92 -14.73 16.30
CA ILE A 330 -14.94 -14.32 15.33
C ILE A 330 -14.26 -13.74 14.10
N VAL A 331 -14.63 -14.29 12.94
CA VAL A 331 -14.34 -13.69 11.64
C VAL A 331 -15.62 -13.10 11.05
N LEU A 332 -15.54 -11.88 10.53
CA LEU A 332 -16.59 -11.29 9.72
C LEU A 332 -16.25 -11.41 8.24
N THR A 333 -17.27 -11.61 7.41
CA THR A 333 -17.15 -11.77 5.95
C THR A 333 -18.32 -11.10 5.25
N SER A 334 -18.17 -10.79 3.95
CA SER A 334 -19.31 -10.50 3.07
C SER A 334 -19.85 -11.81 2.52
N LEU A 335 -21.13 -12.12 2.74
CA LEU A 335 -21.76 -13.34 2.24
C LEU A 335 -23.07 -13.01 1.52
N ALA A 336 -23.25 -13.55 0.32
CA ALA A 336 -24.52 -13.55 -0.39
C ALA A 336 -24.98 -15.00 -0.66
N ASP A 337 -26.13 -15.37 -0.13
CA ASP A 337 -26.75 -16.67 -0.39
C ASP A 337 -28.29 -16.58 -0.46
N ALA A 338 -28.94 -17.71 -0.73
CA ALA A 338 -30.40 -17.77 -0.83
C ALA A 338 -31.13 -17.30 0.45
N SER A 339 -30.50 -17.40 1.63
CA SER A 339 -31.10 -16.94 2.90
C SER A 339 -31.12 -15.41 3.02
N THR A 340 -30.21 -14.73 2.30
CA THR A 340 -30.14 -13.26 2.18
C THR A 340 -30.89 -12.73 0.95
N GLY A 341 -31.54 -13.60 0.16
CA GLY A 341 -32.10 -13.23 -1.14
C GLY A 341 -31.01 -12.86 -2.16
N ASP A 342 -29.88 -13.55 -2.12
CA ASP A 342 -28.70 -13.35 -2.98
C ASP A 342 -28.10 -11.94 -2.90
N ARG A 343 -28.23 -11.29 -1.74
CA ARG A 343 -27.65 -9.98 -1.44
C ARG A 343 -26.51 -10.12 -0.45
N PHE A 344 -25.43 -9.36 -0.64
CA PHE A 344 -24.32 -9.39 0.31
C PHE A 344 -24.73 -8.78 1.65
N GLU A 345 -24.49 -9.53 2.72
CA GLU A 345 -24.68 -9.15 4.11
C GLU A 345 -23.42 -9.44 4.93
N ILE A 346 -23.32 -8.84 6.12
CA ILE A 346 -22.18 -9.06 7.03
C ILE A 346 -22.43 -10.34 7.82
N ALA A 347 -21.76 -11.43 7.43
CA ALA A 347 -21.83 -12.70 8.13
C ALA A 347 -20.72 -12.81 9.18
N TRP A 348 -21.06 -13.29 10.37
CA TRP A 348 -20.10 -13.69 11.40
C TRP A 348 -19.98 -15.22 11.44
N THR A 349 -18.77 -15.70 11.72
CA THR A 349 -18.49 -17.13 11.97
C THR A 349 -17.61 -17.26 13.20
N ASP A 350 -18.00 -18.13 14.12
CA ASP A 350 -17.19 -18.57 15.26
C ASP A 350 -16.23 -19.67 14.80
N LEU A 351 -14.92 -19.39 14.86
CA LEU A 351 -13.86 -20.29 14.42
C LEU A 351 -13.74 -21.56 15.26
N HIS A 352 -14.27 -21.57 16.48
CA HIS A 352 -14.20 -22.73 17.38
C HIS A 352 -15.50 -23.55 17.40
N SER A 353 -16.57 -23.05 16.76
CA SER A 353 -17.88 -23.69 16.71
C SER A 353 -17.82 -25.12 16.17
N GLN A 354 -18.46 -26.07 16.87
CA GLN A 354 -18.59 -27.46 16.42
C GLN A 354 -19.96 -27.75 15.78
N SER A 355 -20.95 -26.88 16.01
CA SER A 355 -22.26 -26.90 15.37
C SER A 355 -22.91 -25.51 15.50
N GLY A 356 -23.70 -25.09 14.51
CA GLY A 356 -24.16 -23.69 14.46
C GLY A 356 -22.98 -22.71 14.33
N GLY A 357 -23.01 -21.59 15.07
CA GLY A 357 -21.87 -20.66 15.14
C GLY A 357 -21.66 -19.78 13.91
N THR A 358 -22.74 -19.45 13.20
CA THR A 358 -22.74 -18.40 12.17
C THR A 358 -24.09 -17.68 12.16
N GLY A 359 -24.09 -16.46 11.64
CA GLY A 359 -25.29 -15.66 11.41
C GLY A 359 -24.94 -14.36 10.71
N PHE A 360 -25.90 -13.44 10.68
CA PHE A 360 -25.73 -12.12 10.07
C PHE A 360 -25.91 -11.03 11.12
N LEU A 361 -25.15 -9.94 11.00
CA LEU A 361 -25.39 -8.74 11.81
C LEU A 361 -26.63 -8.02 11.28
N ALA A 362 -27.61 -7.73 12.16
CA ALA A 362 -28.74 -6.89 11.77
C ALA A 362 -28.28 -5.45 11.51
N ARG A 363 -28.69 -4.86 10.38
CA ARG A 363 -28.36 -3.49 9.98
C ARG A 363 -29.63 -2.64 9.84
N VAL A 364 -30.36 -2.50 10.95
CA VAL A 364 -31.66 -1.83 10.97
C VAL A 364 -31.52 -0.39 10.47
N GLY A 365 -32.34 0.00 9.48
CA GLY A 365 -32.30 1.33 8.87
C GLY A 365 -31.52 1.40 7.55
N ASP A 366 -30.71 0.40 7.20
CA ASP A 366 -30.04 0.31 5.92
C ASP A 366 -30.62 -0.82 5.06
N SER A 367 -31.32 -0.46 3.99
CA SER A 367 -31.96 -1.40 3.08
C SER A 367 -31.04 -1.87 1.94
N ARG A 368 -29.85 -1.28 1.77
CA ARG A 368 -28.90 -1.66 0.71
C ARG A 368 -28.06 -2.87 1.12
N GLN A 369 -27.26 -3.41 0.20
CA GLN A 369 -26.34 -4.52 0.50
C GLN A 369 -25.14 -4.02 1.31
N ALA A 370 -24.48 -4.91 2.04
CA ALA A 370 -23.27 -4.61 2.81
C ALA A 370 -22.04 -5.35 2.28
N GLY A 371 -21.02 -4.60 1.91
CA GLY A 371 -19.75 -5.08 1.40
C GLY A 371 -18.56 -4.56 2.21
N THR A 372 -17.40 -5.19 2.00
CA THR A 372 -16.10 -4.80 2.58
C THR A 372 -16.18 -4.40 4.08
N PRO A 373 -16.60 -5.32 4.97
CA PRO A 373 -16.68 -5.02 6.38
C PRO A 373 -15.27 -4.73 6.94
N ALA A 374 -15.20 -3.82 7.90
CA ALA A 374 -14.06 -3.54 8.73
C ALA A 374 -14.51 -3.60 10.19
N PHE A 375 -13.85 -4.43 10.99
CA PHE A 375 -14.17 -4.62 12.39
C PHE A 375 -13.25 -3.73 13.23
N SER A 376 -13.81 -2.91 14.12
CA SER A 376 -13.00 -2.13 15.07
C SER A 376 -12.16 -3.05 15.95
N HIS A 377 -10.96 -2.60 16.32
CA HIS A 377 -10.03 -3.38 17.11
C HIS A 377 -10.55 -3.64 18.54
N ASP A 378 -11.35 -2.72 19.09
CA ASP A 378 -12.08 -2.86 20.35
C ASP A 378 -13.30 -3.81 20.26
N GLY A 379 -13.70 -4.21 19.05
CA GLY A 379 -14.78 -5.17 18.79
C GLY A 379 -16.19 -4.60 18.95
N THR A 380 -16.35 -3.30 19.13
CA THR A 380 -17.66 -2.70 19.43
C THR A 380 -18.46 -2.30 18.20
N ILE A 381 -17.79 -1.94 17.09
CA ILE A 381 -18.41 -1.38 15.88
C ILE A 381 -17.88 -2.07 14.63
N VAL A 382 -18.75 -2.22 13.63
CA VAL A 382 -18.39 -2.67 12.28
C VAL A 382 -18.71 -1.54 11.31
N ALA A 383 -17.69 -1.09 10.56
CA ALA A 383 -17.87 -0.23 9.40
C ALA A 383 -18.02 -1.08 8.14
N TYR A 384 -18.80 -0.63 7.16
CA TYR A 384 -18.99 -1.36 5.90
C TYR A 384 -19.39 -0.43 4.76
N THR A 385 -19.18 -0.88 3.52
CA THR A 385 -19.68 -0.20 2.32
C THR A 385 -21.14 -0.59 2.10
N SER A 386 -22.03 0.39 2.11
CA SER A 386 -23.47 0.24 1.83
C SER A 386 -23.75 0.61 0.37
N SER A 387 -24.29 -0.33 -0.42
CA SER A 387 -24.58 -0.09 -1.85
C SER A 387 -25.61 -1.07 -2.43
N ASP A 388 -26.32 -0.66 -3.48
CA ASP A 388 -27.27 -1.51 -4.20
C ASP A 388 -26.61 -2.46 -5.21
N ASP A 389 -25.36 -2.19 -5.63
CA ASP A 389 -24.63 -2.98 -6.62
C ASP A 389 -23.26 -3.41 -6.08
N LEU A 390 -23.23 -4.61 -5.50
CA LEU A 390 -22.02 -5.27 -5.02
C LEU A 390 -21.67 -6.48 -5.90
N LYS A 391 -20.39 -6.64 -6.19
CA LYS A 391 -19.81 -7.81 -6.84
C LYS A 391 -18.68 -8.37 -6.00
N ASP A 392 -18.83 -9.63 -5.61
CA ASP A 392 -17.89 -10.33 -4.73
C ASP A 392 -17.65 -9.54 -3.41
N GLY A 393 -18.70 -8.88 -2.91
CA GLY A 393 -18.70 -8.02 -1.73
C GLY A 393 -18.05 -6.64 -1.91
N ARG A 394 -17.68 -6.24 -3.14
CA ARG A 394 -17.09 -4.93 -3.46
C ARG A 394 -18.06 -4.07 -4.27
N PRO A 395 -18.08 -2.75 -4.09
CA PRO A 395 -18.94 -1.86 -4.84
C PRO A 395 -18.59 -1.79 -6.33
N LYS A 396 -19.62 -1.56 -7.14
CA LYS A 396 -19.53 -1.29 -8.57
C LYS A 396 -19.90 0.16 -8.88
N SER A 397 -21.05 0.39 -9.52
CA SER A 397 -21.42 1.70 -10.08
C SER A 397 -22.63 2.35 -9.42
N ALA A 398 -23.29 1.67 -8.48
CA ALA A 398 -24.37 2.27 -7.70
C ALA A 398 -23.81 3.20 -6.61
N PRO A 399 -24.62 4.12 -6.06
CA PRO A 399 -24.22 4.95 -4.92
C PRO A 399 -23.64 4.10 -3.79
N THR A 400 -22.57 4.61 -3.18
CA THR A 400 -21.80 3.92 -2.15
C THR A 400 -21.50 4.87 -1.03
N ASP A 401 -21.83 4.46 0.20
CA ASP A 401 -21.50 5.19 1.40
C ASP A 401 -20.87 4.26 2.44
N VAL A 402 -20.06 4.82 3.34
CA VAL A 402 -19.61 4.10 4.53
C VAL A 402 -20.70 4.19 5.60
N TYR A 403 -21.13 3.04 6.09
CA TYR A 403 -22.05 2.91 7.21
C TYR A 403 -21.35 2.25 8.40
N ILE A 404 -21.88 2.49 9.60
CA ILE A 404 -21.46 1.80 10.82
C ILE A 404 -22.65 1.14 11.52
N VAL A 405 -22.40 -0.03 12.12
CA VAL A 405 -23.38 -0.81 12.89
C VAL A 405 -22.68 -1.35 14.15
N PRO A 406 -23.35 -1.39 15.32
CA PRO A 406 -22.76 -2.00 16.51
C PRO A 406 -22.60 -3.51 16.30
N TYR A 407 -21.50 -4.09 16.78
CA TYR A 407 -21.34 -5.55 16.77
C TYR A 407 -22.36 -6.23 17.70
N ASN A 408 -22.56 -5.66 18.90
CA ASN A 408 -23.60 -6.04 19.87
C ASN A 408 -23.70 -7.55 20.09
N ASN A 409 -22.56 -8.20 20.39
CA ASN A 409 -22.45 -9.65 20.54
C ASN A 409 -23.13 -10.42 19.39
N LYS A 410 -22.74 -10.10 18.16
CA LYS A 410 -23.23 -10.73 16.92
C LYS A 410 -24.67 -10.39 16.52
N GLN A 411 -25.39 -9.59 17.30
CA GLN A 411 -26.79 -9.25 16.99
C GLN A 411 -26.91 -8.13 15.96
N GLY A 412 -25.89 -7.27 15.83
CA GLY A 412 -26.04 -6.03 15.07
C GLY A 412 -26.92 -5.01 15.80
N GLY A 413 -27.53 -4.09 15.05
CA GLY A 413 -28.44 -3.09 15.60
C GLY A 413 -28.84 -2.03 14.58
N GLN A 414 -29.02 -0.79 15.05
CA GLN A 414 -29.25 0.36 14.19
C GLN A 414 -27.99 0.68 13.40
N ALA A 415 -28.07 0.63 12.07
CA ALA A 415 -27.02 1.08 11.18
C ALA A 415 -27.22 2.57 10.88
N LYS A 416 -26.11 3.30 10.78
CA LYS A 416 -26.14 4.73 10.42
C LYS A 416 -25.04 5.06 9.41
N PRO A 417 -25.29 5.99 8.47
CA PRO A 417 -24.24 6.54 7.65
C PRO A 417 -23.16 7.19 8.54
N LEU A 418 -21.90 6.98 8.17
CA LEU A 418 -20.76 7.61 8.85
C LEU A 418 -20.60 9.03 8.32
N ALA A 419 -20.97 10.03 9.13
CA ALA A 419 -20.85 11.43 8.74
C ALA A 419 -19.41 11.76 8.30
N GLY A 420 -19.27 12.35 7.11
CA GLY A 420 -17.98 12.62 6.45
C GLY A 420 -17.51 11.55 5.45
N ALA A 421 -18.19 10.40 5.41
CA ALA A 421 -17.95 9.32 4.45
C ALA A 421 -19.27 8.76 3.89
N SER A 422 -20.25 9.64 3.69
CA SER A 422 -21.60 9.31 3.23
C SER A 422 -22.25 10.52 2.52
N ASP A 423 -21.47 11.21 1.70
CA ASP A 423 -21.89 12.39 0.95
C ASP A 423 -22.65 11.92 -0.31
N PRO A 424 -23.94 12.28 -0.50
CA PRO A 424 -24.72 11.85 -1.65
C PRO A 424 -24.16 12.27 -3.02
N SER A 425 -23.20 13.21 -3.06
CA SER A 425 -22.52 13.64 -4.28
C SER A 425 -21.25 12.82 -4.59
N MET A 426 -20.92 11.84 -3.75
CA MET A 426 -19.69 11.07 -3.80
C MET A 426 -19.95 9.57 -3.72
N HIS A 427 -18.95 8.80 -4.13
CA HIS A 427 -18.85 7.37 -3.88
C HIS A 427 -17.80 7.13 -2.79
N GLU A 428 -18.20 6.58 -1.66
CA GLU A 428 -17.35 6.35 -0.49
C GLU A 428 -17.37 4.89 -0.05
N TYR A 429 -16.19 4.27 0.01
CA TYR A 429 -16.09 2.81 0.12
C TYR A 429 -14.74 2.33 0.68
N TYR A 430 -14.65 1.02 0.94
CA TYR A 430 -13.47 0.34 1.52
C TYR A 430 -13.00 0.91 2.86
N PRO A 431 -13.89 1.03 3.87
CA PRO A 431 -13.50 1.53 5.17
C PRO A 431 -12.44 0.63 5.83
N VAL A 432 -11.56 1.23 6.63
CA VAL A 432 -10.65 0.52 7.54
C VAL A 432 -10.37 1.38 8.77
N PHE A 433 -10.47 0.79 9.96
CA PHE A 433 -10.16 1.48 11.22
C PHE A 433 -8.66 1.65 11.40
N SER A 434 -8.26 2.80 11.93
CA SER A 434 -6.91 3.03 12.48
C SER A 434 -6.66 2.10 13.67
N PRO A 435 -5.41 1.78 14.03
CA PRO A 435 -5.05 0.88 15.13
C PRO A 435 -5.71 1.13 16.49
N ASN A 436 -6.06 2.39 16.78
CA ASN A 436 -6.70 2.82 18.02
C ASN A 436 -8.20 3.13 17.84
N ASP A 437 -8.81 2.69 16.74
CA ASP A 437 -10.22 2.92 16.37
C ASP A 437 -10.66 4.40 16.33
N THR A 438 -9.71 5.33 16.33
CA THR A 438 -9.97 6.77 16.38
C THR A 438 -10.41 7.32 15.02
N PHE A 439 -9.87 6.75 13.94
CA PHE A 439 -10.17 7.16 12.58
C PHE A 439 -10.58 5.99 11.70
N VAL A 440 -11.28 6.31 10.61
CA VAL A 440 -11.58 5.41 9.50
C VAL A 440 -10.96 6.00 8.23
N ALA A 441 -10.08 5.23 7.57
CA ALA A 441 -9.63 5.55 6.22
C ALA A 441 -10.57 4.91 5.20
N PHE A 442 -10.80 5.58 4.08
CA PHE A 442 -11.71 5.12 3.03
C PHE A 442 -11.33 5.72 1.67
N ASN A 443 -11.85 5.12 0.62
CA ASN A 443 -11.79 5.68 -0.73
C ASN A 443 -12.96 6.62 -0.97
N ARG A 444 -12.69 7.72 -1.67
CA ARG A 444 -13.70 8.69 -2.12
C ARG A 444 -13.48 9.02 -3.60
N ALA A 445 -14.55 9.02 -4.39
CA ALA A 445 -14.54 9.40 -5.80
C ALA A 445 -15.84 10.17 -6.14
N PRO A 446 -15.90 10.94 -7.24
CA PRO A 446 -17.16 11.53 -7.71
C PRO A 446 -18.25 10.47 -7.93
N ASP A 447 -19.51 10.82 -7.65
CA ASP A 447 -20.68 9.94 -7.85
C ASP A 447 -20.86 9.52 -9.33
N GLY A 448 -21.57 8.41 -9.54
CA GLY A 448 -21.89 7.87 -10.87
C GLY A 448 -20.74 7.13 -11.56
N LEU A 449 -19.67 6.83 -10.83
CA LEU A 449 -18.48 6.15 -11.35
C LEU A 449 -18.38 4.70 -10.84
N ASN A 450 -17.76 3.83 -11.64
CA ASN A 450 -17.41 2.50 -11.16
C ASN A 450 -16.28 2.60 -10.13
N ALA A 451 -16.43 2.02 -8.94
CA ALA A 451 -15.45 2.04 -7.85
C ALA A 451 -14.21 1.16 -8.11
N TYR A 452 -14.28 0.23 -9.06
CA TYR A 452 -13.19 -0.68 -9.41
C TYR A 452 -12.07 0.02 -10.18
N ASN A 453 -10.85 0.02 -9.62
CA ASN A 453 -9.65 0.63 -10.20
C ASN A 453 -9.92 2.06 -10.73
N GLN A 454 -10.67 2.84 -9.96
CA GLN A 454 -11.18 4.14 -10.37
C GLN A 454 -10.06 5.20 -10.35
N PRO A 455 -9.67 5.79 -11.49
CA PRO A 455 -8.59 6.80 -11.55
C PRO A 455 -8.93 8.12 -10.86
N LEU A 456 -10.20 8.38 -10.56
CA LEU A 456 -10.62 9.55 -9.79
C LEU A 456 -10.76 9.26 -8.29
N ALA A 457 -10.40 8.05 -7.83
CA ALA A 457 -10.46 7.71 -6.43
C ALA A 457 -9.24 8.22 -5.67
N GLU A 458 -9.53 8.79 -4.51
CA GLU A 458 -8.56 9.31 -3.55
C GLU A 458 -8.82 8.69 -2.18
N ILE A 459 -7.86 8.83 -1.27
CA ILE A 459 -7.92 8.32 0.09
C ILE A 459 -8.21 9.47 1.04
N TYR A 460 -9.22 9.27 1.89
CA TYR A 460 -9.63 10.19 2.93
C TYR A 460 -9.59 9.48 4.29
N VAL A 461 -9.46 10.28 5.36
CA VAL A 461 -9.52 9.81 6.75
C VAL A 461 -10.55 10.66 7.49
N VAL A 462 -11.46 10.02 8.22
CA VAL A 462 -12.50 10.68 9.03
C VAL A 462 -12.46 10.16 10.46
N PRO A 463 -12.81 10.94 11.50
CA PRO A 463 -13.04 10.40 12.83
C PRO A 463 -14.06 9.25 12.81
N SER A 464 -13.83 8.19 13.59
CA SER A 464 -14.68 6.99 13.58
C SER A 464 -16.12 7.24 14.09
N ASN A 465 -16.31 8.30 14.86
CA ASN A 465 -17.62 8.79 15.30
C ASN A 465 -18.30 9.73 14.27
N GLY A 466 -17.62 10.04 13.16
CA GLY A 466 -18.06 10.95 12.10
C GLY A 466 -17.57 12.38 12.33
N GLY A 467 -17.44 13.14 11.24
CA GLY A 467 -16.96 14.52 11.26
C GLY A 467 -16.45 14.98 9.90
N GLU A 468 -15.59 15.99 9.89
CA GLU A 468 -14.98 16.47 8.66
C GLU A 468 -13.90 15.50 8.17
N PRO A 469 -13.98 15.00 6.91
CA PRO A 469 -12.98 14.10 6.36
C PRO A 469 -11.73 14.89 5.92
N THR A 470 -10.56 14.33 6.19
CA THR A 470 -9.26 14.85 5.75
C THR A 470 -8.80 14.11 4.49
N ARG A 471 -8.62 14.82 3.38
CA ARG A 471 -7.95 14.29 2.18
C ARG A 471 -6.47 14.08 2.49
N LEU A 472 -5.92 12.91 2.21
CA LEU A 472 -4.50 12.66 2.45
C LEU A 472 -3.60 13.37 1.43
N ALA A 473 -2.53 14.01 1.89
CA ALA A 473 -1.45 14.52 1.03
C ALA A 473 -0.79 13.39 0.21
N GLY A 474 -0.81 12.16 0.72
CA GLY A 474 -0.32 10.98 0.00
C GLY A 474 -1.01 10.71 -1.33
N ASN A 475 -2.21 11.29 -1.59
CA ASN A 475 -2.86 11.17 -2.90
C ASN A 475 -2.06 11.83 -4.02
N ASP A 476 -1.29 12.86 -3.73
CA ASP A 476 -0.63 13.68 -4.74
C ASP A 476 0.71 13.06 -5.15
N PRO A 477 0.96 12.82 -6.44
CA PRO A 477 2.29 12.54 -6.94
C PRO A 477 3.14 13.82 -6.97
N SER A 478 4.45 13.69 -7.09
CA SER A 478 5.32 14.85 -7.33
C SER A 478 4.84 15.64 -8.56
N SER A 479 4.90 16.97 -8.49
CA SER A 479 4.36 17.89 -9.51
C SER A 479 4.98 17.70 -10.90
N CYS A 480 6.20 17.15 -10.98
CA CYS A 480 6.88 16.84 -12.23
C CYS A 480 6.80 15.36 -12.65
N SER A 481 6.06 14.53 -11.92
CA SER A 481 5.80 13.13 -12.30
C SER A 481 5.08 13.01 -13.66
N GLY A 482 4.42 14.07 -14.13
CA GLY A 482 3.65 14.08 -15.39
C GLY A 482 2.26 13.46 -15.25
N VAL A 483 1.85 13.12 -14.02
CA VAL A 483 0.52 12.65 -13.65
C VAL A 483 0.00 13.49 -12.49
N THR A 484 -1.31 13.48 -12.26
CA THR A 484 -1.96 14.24 -11.18
C THR A 484 -3.03 13.38 -10.51
N SER A 485 -3.37 13.70 -9.27
CA SER A 485 -4.50 13.14 -8.55
C SER A 485 -5.52 14.25 -8.29
N PRO A 486 -6.81 14.06 -8.61
CA PRO A 486 -7.41 12.91 -9.29
C PRO A 486 -6.88 12.70 -10.73
N GLY A 487 -6.89 11.47 -11.23
CA GLY A 487 -6.34 11.10 -12.56
C GLY A 487 -5.43 9.87 -12.53
N ILE A 488 -5.06 9.42 -11.33
CA ILE A 488 -4.38 8.17 -11.02
C ILE A 488 -5.21 7.42 -9.98
N THR A 489 -5.22 6.09 -10.04
CA THR A 489 -5.87 5.32 -8.98
C THR A 489 -5.05 5.45 -7.72
N ASN A 490 -5.67 5.86 -6.61
CA ASN A 490 -5.18 5.62 -5.24
C ASN A 490 -6.27 4.82 -4.51
N SER A 491 -6.01 3.59 -4.11
CA SER A 491 -7.06 2.74 -3.55
C SER A 491 -6.59 1.72 -2.53
N TRP A 492 -7.55 1.22 -1.75
CA TRP A 492 -7.39 0.10 -0.84
C TRP A 492 -6.41 0.38 0.30
N ALA A 493 -6.57 1.54 0.92
CA ALA A 493 -5.75 1.97 2.05
C ALA A 493 -5.84 0.97 3.21
N ARG A 494 -4.71 0.67 3.86
CA ARG A 494 -4.63 -0.14 5.09
C ARG A 494 -3.63 0.46 6.06
N TRP A 495 -4.01 0.54 7.32
CA TRP A 495 -3.15 1.03 8.39
C TRP A 495 -2.13 -0.01 8.79
N ALA A 496 -0.92 0.42 9.16
CA ALA A 496 -0.03 -0.41 9.97
C ALA A 496 -0.76 -0.89 11.24
N PRO A 497 -0.43 -2.07 11.80
CA PRO A 497 -1.22 -2.69 12.87
C PRO A 497 -1.19 -1.96 14.22
N GLU A 498 -0.26 -1.02 14.39
CA GLU A 498 -0.07 -0.21 15.60
C GLU A 498 0.36 1.21 15.22
N SER A 499 0.05 2.17 16.08
CA SER A 499 0.58 3.54 16.06
C SER A 499 1.64 3.69 17.15
N ILE A 500 2.50 4.70 17.03
CA ILE A 500 3.52 4.99 18.05
C ILE A 500 3.39 6.43 18.51
N ASP A 501 3.46 6.63 19.82
CA ASP A 501 3.34 7.94 20.47
C ASP A 501 4.73 8.48 20.80
N VAL A 502 4.92 9.78 20.54
CA VAL A 502 6.12 10.53 20.93
C VAL A 502 5.68 11.89 21.44
N GLY A 503 5.80 12.11 22.75
CA GLY A 503 5.29 13.31 23.39
C GLY A 503 3.78 13.46 23.20
N ASP A 504 3.33 14.58 22.64
CA ASP A 504 1.92 14.85 22.33
C ASP A 504 1.50 14.38 20.93
N ARG A 505 2.44 13.84 20.14
CA ARG A 505 2.22 13.37 18.78
C ARG A 505 1.99 11.87 18.75
N ARG A 506 1.14 11.43 17.83
CA ARG A 506 0.98 10.03 17.48
C ARG A 506 1.16 9.84 15.99
N TYR A 507 1.90 8.80 15.63
CA TYR A 507 2.31 8.49 14.28
C TYR A 507 1.57 7.25 13.80
N TYR A 508 0.89 7.41 12.66
CA TYR A 508 0.27 6.32 11.94
C TYR A 508 0.90 6.19 10.55
N TRP A 509 0.84 4.97 10.04
CA TRP A 509 1.28 4.65 8.69
C TRP A 509 0.15 4.01 7.91
N LEU A 510 -0.01 4.43 6.65
CA LEU A 510 -0.96 3.86 5.70
C LEU A 510 -0.19 3.31 4.51
N VAL A 511 -0.57 2.13 4.02
CA VAL A 511 -0.18 1.62 2.71
C VAL A 511 -1.39 1.66 1.78
N PHE A 512 -1.16 1.90 0.49
CA PHE A 512 -2.20 1.82 -0.54
C PHE A 512 -1.62 1.48 -1.91
N SER A 513 -2.49 1.05 -2.82
CA SER A 513 -2.14 0.79 -4.22
C SER A 513 -2.28 2.07 -5.04
N SER A 514 -1.27 2.40 -5.86
CA SER A 514 -1.31 3.56 -6.76
C SER A 514 -0.80 3.25 -8.16
N THR A 515 -1.41 3.86 -9.19
CA THR A 515 -0.96 3.78 -10.60
C THR A 515 -0.10 4.98 -11.01
N ARG A 516 0.47 5.74 -10.06
CA ARG A 516 1.26 6.94 -10.38
C ARG A 516 2.57 6.66 -11.12
N ARG A 517 3.05 5.41 -11.10
CA ARG A 517 4.26 4.97 -11.83
C ARG A 517 3.95 4.26 -13.15
N GLY A 518 2.67 4.15 -13.53
CA GLY A 518 2.23 3.45 -14.73
C GLY A 518 0.97 2.62 -14.49
N PRO A 519 0.51 1.87 -15.50
CA PRO A 519 -0.76 1.14 -15.43
C PRO A 519 -0.75 -0.03 -14.43
N LEU A 520 0.44 -0.53 -14.04
CA LEU A 520 0.59 -1.55 -13.01
C LEU A 520 0.55 -0.88 -11.63
N PRO A 521 -0.42 -1.22 -10.76
CA PRO A 521 -0.46 -0.66 -9.41
C PRO A 521 0.78 -1.05 -8.60
N GLN A 522 1.36 -0.05 -7.94
CA GLN A 522 2.51 -0.15 -7.05
C GLN A 522 2.15 0.31 -5.65
N LEU A 523 2.85 -0.19 -4.63
CA LEU A 523 2.59 0.13 -3.23
C LEU A 523 3.26 1.45 -2.86
N PHE A 524 2.52 2.25 -2.10
CA PHE A 524 2.99 3.50 -1.54
C PHE A 524 2.62 3.56 -0.06
N ILE A 525 3.49 4.16 0.76
CA ILE A 525 3.20 4.43 2.16
C ILE A 525 3.09 5.93 2.42
N SER A 526 2.24 6.33 3.36
CA SER A 526 2.07 7.72 3.78
C SER A 526 1.93 7.80 5.29
N ALA A 527 2.58 8.80 5.90
CA ALA A 527 2.45 9.08 7.32
C ALA A 527 1.22 9.96 7.59
N VAL A 528 0.53 9.67 8.69
CA VAL A 528 -0.49 10.54 9.28
C VAL A 528 -0.07 10.81 10.72
N VAL A 529 0.21 12.07 11.03
CA VAL A 529 0.61 12.51 12.37
C VAL A 529 -0.54 13.26 13.01
N THR A 530 -0.90 12.85 14.22
CA THR A 530 -1.96 13.44 15.01
C THR A 530 -1.39 14.05 16.28
N SER A 531 -2.22 14.80 17.01
CA SER A 531 -1.93 15.23 18.37
C SER A 531 -3.10 14.92 19.28
N ILE A 532 -2.81 14.64 20.55
CA ILE A 532 -3.83 14.38 21.57
C ILE A 532 -3.88 15.59 22.52
N ALA A 533 -4.98 16.33 22.47
CA ALA A 533 -5.22 17.47 23.35
C ALA A 533 -6.54 17.28 24.12
N SER A 534 -6.47 17.31 25.45
CA SER A 534 -7.65 17.12 26.33
C SER A 534 -8.45 15.83 26.02
N GLY A 535 -7.75 14.74 25.67
CA GLY A 535 -8.36 13.45 25.33
C GLY A 535 -9.01 13.38 23.95
N VAL A 536 -8.90 14.44 23.13
CA VAL A 536 -9.33 14.45 21.73
C VAL A 536 -8.10 14.34 20.85
N GLU A 537 -8.10 13.34 19.98
CA GLU A 537 -7.06 13.15 18.99
C GLU A 537 -7.48 13.81 17.66
N SER A 538 -6.59 14.62 17.09
CA SER A 538 -6.84 15.35 15.83
C SER A 538 -5.66 15.23 14.87
N ILE A 539 -5.95 15.10 13.57
CA ILE A 539 -4.92 15.09 12.52
C ILE A 539 -4.22 16.45 12.47
N VAL A 540 -2.89 16.42 12.55
CA VAL A 540 -2.03 17.61 12.50
C VAL A 540 -1.47 17.77 11.09
N LYS A 541 -0.95 16.68 10.53
CA LYS A 541 -0.36 16.66 9.20
C LYS A 541 -0.46 15.27 8.59
N THR A 542 -0.75 15.24 7.30
CA THR A 542 -0.61 14.05 6.44
C THR A 542 0.55 14.31 5.49
N TYR A 543 1.34 13.29 5.20
CA TYR A 543 2.57 13.46 4.42
C TYR A 543 2.40 12.87 3.01
N PRO A 544 3.09 13.42 1.99
CA PRO A 544 3.21 12.79 0.67
C PRO A 544 3.67 11.33 0.77
N ALA A 545 3.27 10.53 -0.20
CA ALA A 545 3.49 9.09 -0.14
C ALA A 545 4.83 8.69 -0.77
N VAL A 546 5.55 7.78 -0.11
CA VAL A 546 6.82 7.21 -0.52
C VAL A 546 6.60 5.89 -1.24
N TYR A 547 7.32 5.66 -2.34
CA TYR A 547 7.29 4.41 -3.09
C TYR A 547 7.91 3.24 -2.31
N VAL A 548 7.23 2.09 -2.29
CA VAL A 548 7.74 0.86 -1.70
C VAL A 548 8.63 0.15 -2.71
N THR A 549 9.95 0.28 -2.55
CA THR A 549 10.95 -0.31 -3.45
C THR A 549 11.05 -1.83 -3.37
N SER A 550 10.58 -2.45 -2.28
CA SER A 550 10.59 -3.91 -2.10
C SER A 550 9.63 -4.63 -3.05
N GLN A 551 8.57 -3.95 -3.53
CA GLN A 551 7.69 -4.52 -4.54
C GLN A 551 8.42 -4.53 -5.90
N PRO A 552 8.51 -5.68 -6.60
CA PRO A 552 9.08 -5.72 -7.94
C PRO A 552 8.28 -4.84 -8.91
N ALA A 553 8.96 -3.93 -9.63
CA ALA A 553 8.30 -2.97 -10.53
C ALA A 553 7.47 -3.61 -11.66
N GLY A 554 7.79 -4.85 -12.05
CA GLY A 554 7.05 -5.64 -13.05
C GLY A 554 5.86 -6.41 -12.49
N GLU A 555 5.64 -6.39 -11.17
CA GLU A 555 4.55 -7.09 -10.51
C GLU A 555 3.49 -6.09 -10.05
N ALA A 556 2.23 -6.30 -10.43
CA ALA A 556 1.13 -5.53 -9.87
C ALA A 556 0.84 -5.98 -8.44
N ASN A 557 0.37 -5.05 -7.61
CA ASN A 557 -0.28 -5.38 -6.35
C ASN A 557 -1.79 -5.13 -6.41
N HIS A 558 -2.51 -5.93 -5.65
CA HIS A 558 -3.94 -5.81 -5.43
C HIS A 558 -4.22 -6.02 -3.94
N THR A 559 -5.15 -5.22 -3.44
CA THR A 559 -5.73 -5.35 -2.09
C THR A 559 -4.67 -5.55 -1.01
N PRO A 560 -3.70 -4.63 -0.82
CA PRO A 560 -2.71 -4.76 0.24
C PRO A 560 -3.40 -4.90 1.60
N ALA A 561 -2.71 -5.58 2.51
CA ALA A 561 -3.01 -5.73 3.92
C ALA A 561 -1.74 -5.42 4.71
N TRP A 562 -1.77 -4.37 5.52
CA TRP A 562 -0.70 -4.09 6.48
C TRP A 562 -1.20 -4.55 7.84
N ASP A 563 -0.58 -5.60 8.37
CA ASP A 563 -1.09 -6.30 9.55
C ASP A 563 0.06 -7.00 10.29
N VAL A 564 -0.27 -7.78 11.31
CA VAL A 564 0.68 -8.51 12.17
C VAL A 564 1.19 -9.83 11.57
N PHE A 565 1.18 -9.99 10.24
CA PHE A 565 1.59 -11.26 9.61
C PHE A 565 3.02 -11.68 10.02
N GLN A 566 3.14 -12.89 10.56
CA GLN A 566 4.41 -13.55 10.88
C GLN A 566 4.92 -14.33 9.66
N ILE A 567 5.14 -13.63 8.55
CA ILE A 567 5.52 -14.26 7.27
C ILE A 567 6.88 -14.96 7.39
N GLN A 568 6.96 -16.17 6.82
CA GLN A 568 8.19 -16.94 6.71
C GLN A 568 8.39 -17.39 5.25
N PRO A 569 9.64 -17.56 4.79
CA PRO A 569 9.91 -18.09 3.45
C PRO A 569 9.29 -19.48 3.21
N PRO A 570 8.93 -19.81 1.96
CA PRO A 570 8.42 -21.14 1.61
C PRO A 570 9.34 -22.29 2.04
N LYS A 571 8.74 -23.39 2.50
CA LYS A 571 9.44 -24.61 2.97
C LYS A 571 9.31 -25.79 2.01
#